data_AF-A0A7Z9AS38-F1
#
_entry.id   AF-A0A7Z9AS38-F1
#
_cell.length_a   1.000
_cell.length_b   1.000
_cell.length_c   1.000
_cell.angle_alpha   90.00
_cell.angle_beta   90.00
_cell.angle_gamma   90.00
#
_symmetry.space_group_name_H-M   'P 1'
#
loop_
_entity.id
_entity.type
_entity.pdbx_description
1 polymer ?
#
loop_
_entity_poly.entity_id
_entity_poly.type
_entity_poly.pdbx_seq_one_letter_code
_entity_poly.pdbx_strand_id
1 'polypeptide(L)'
;MTQTRMIVDTKSILELPMYNQENVLRYLEKDHVEMATTFKAWEEKAKGIVQNNKTKREKLNSKREKSEVQPDDQHVALTNELLDLLDGLVHHGLHQYRPTLVSKYKNLLIWKDQEKFDFLLKNRDAKNGFTQIMNDKPIIKLYQKKPKKFAQIKKGYHSQKNNDVLFVGNMLLFELLDFSRSEREQLVKEFLTHTIPNDQRRDNLNQEIQNRPAATLDKLSQRNKTVYWEFVSIRSVADYSKVKHVKEQIDHQDGLTPEEKQALHNDLDARIAKFNSQAILFEEAVADLSEKNMDLHKMFKKDVPQERIDLLKGIKDESNLDWLTKNVLTEELVRKQVAQEKLDTYKALMSDKQLTREVVASIKQSKEYSEEIKKALISEINPSEEAKKNNIKKISVIKQEFFIRKQLLEVLKELVATDKTYQPLFEQIEKATNSNEKQNDDRHGSNGRLSKRASTFFICSRKDSRTP
;
A
#
# COMPACT_ATOMS: atom_id res chain seq x y z
N MET A 1 -18.43 -39.52 -17.01
CA MET A 1 -17.09 -38.96 -17.22
C MET A 1 -16.74 -38.16 -15.98
N THR A 2 -15.71 -38.57 -15.26
CA THR A 2 -15.18 -37.92 -14.06
C THR A 2 -14.68 -36.52 -14.44
N GLN A 3 -15.50 -35.49 -14.21
CA GLN A 3 -15.03 -34.10 -14.24
C GLN A 3 -13.91 -34.00 -13.22
N THR A 4 -12.68 -33.89 -13.71
CA THR A 4 -11.47 -33.61 -12.94
C THR A 4 -11.79 -32.42 -12.05
N ARG A 5 -11.87 -32.62 -10.73
CA ARG A 5 -11.97 -31.54 -9.75
C ARG A 5 -10.90 -30.51 -10.16
N MET A 6 -11.32 -29.33 -10.65
CA MET A 6 -10.40 -28.21 -10.83
C MET A 6 -9.96 -27.81 -9.43
N ILE A 7 -8.93 -28.47 -8.93
CA ILE A 7 -8.20 -28.01 -7.76
C ILE A 7 -7.52 -26.74 -8.24
N VAL A 8 -8.13 -25.59 -7.94
CA VAL A 8 -7.57 -24.28 -8.27
C VAL A 8 -6.21 -24.21 -7.58
N ASP A 9 -5.13 -24.35 -8.33
CA ASP A 9 -3.78 -24.27 -7.79
C ASP A 9 -3.45 -22.82 -7.41
N THR A 10 -2.41 -22.64 -6.59
CA THR A 10 -2.03 -21.32 -6.07
C THR A 10 -1.76 -20.34 -7.22
N LYS A 11 -1.14 -20.80 -8.32
CA LYS A 11 -0.90 -19.97 -9.50
C LYS A 11 -2.20 -19.46 -10.11
N SER A 12 -3.17 -20.34 -10.33
CA SER A 12 -4.48 -20.00 -10.88
C SER A 12 -5.17 -18.96 -9.99
N ILE A 13 -5.13 -19.12 -8.67
CA ILE A 13 -5.70 -18.17 -7.70
C ILE A 13 -5.03 -16.79 -7.78
N LEU A 14 -3.71 -16.74 -7.96
CA LEU A 14 -2.96 -15.49 -8.13
C LEU A 14 -3.33 -14.76 -9.43
N GLU A 15 -3.72 -15.50 -10.46
CA GLU A 15 -4.14 -14.96 -11.75
C GLU A 15 -5.63 -14.55 -11.75
N LEU A 16 -6.47 -15.15 -10.89
CA LEU A 16 -7.92 -14.90 -10.82
C LEU A 16 -8.25 -13.40 -10.71
N PRO A 17 -9.27 -12.90 -11.43
CA PRO A 17 -9.75 -11.54 -11.27
C PRO A 17 -10.29 -11.31 -9.84
N MET A 18 -10.29 -10.04 -9.43
CA MET A 18 -10.94 -9.66 -8.17
C MET A 18 -12.45 -9.57 -8.39
N TYR A 19 -13.19 -10.47 -7.75
CA TYR A 19 -14.65 -10.44 -7.79
C TYR A 19 -15.21 -9.40 -6.83
N ASN A 20 -16.23 -8.69 -7.29
CA ASN A 20 -17.10 -7.86 -6.47
C ASN A 20 -18.57 -8.23 -6.73
N GLN A 21 -19.49 -7.69 -5.95
CA GLN A 21 -20.91 -8.02 -6.05
C GLN A 21 -21.51 -7.70 -7.45
N GLU A 22 -20.95 -6.72 -8.15
CA GLU A 22 -21.43 -6.28 -9.46
C GLU A 22 -20.98 -7.22 -10.58
N ASN A 23 -19.72 -7.67 -10.54
CA ASN A 23 -19.10 -8.39 -11.66
C ASN A 23 -19.09 -9.92 -11.49
N VAL A 24 -19.33 -10.45 -10.28
CA VAL A 24 -19.14 -11.88 -9.98
C VAL A 24 -19.92 -12.81 -10.90
N LEU A 25 -21.18 -12.48 -11.20
CA LEU A 25 -22.02 -13.30 -12.09
C LEU A 25 -21.54 -13.27 -13.54
N ARG A 26 -20.99 -12.14 -14.00
CA ARG A 26 -20.45 -12.04 -15.37
C ARG A 26 -19.22 -12.93 -15.53
N TYR A 27 -18.40 -13.07 -14.49
CA TYR A 27 -17.29 -14.01 -14.51
C TYR A 27 -17.77 -15.45 -14.35
N LEU A 28 -18.70 -15.73 -13.43
CA LEU A 28 -19.30 -17.05 -13.31
C LEU A 28 -19.96 -17.50 -14.62
N GLU A 29 -20.58 -16.60 -15.38
CA GLU A 29 -21.20 -16.92 -16.66
C GLU A 29 -20.18 -17.31 -17.73
N LYS A 30 -18.99 -16.71 -17.72
CA LYS A 30 -17.90 -17.12 -18.61
C LYS A 30 -17.39 -18.53 -18.28
N ASP A 31 -17.33 -18.86 -17.00
CA ASP A 31 -16.72 -20.10 -16.53
C ASP A 31 -17.74 -21.25 -16.43
N HIS A 32 -19.02 -20.95 -16.16
CA HIS A 32 -20.11 -21.91 -16.00
C HIS A 32 -21.51 -21.26 -16.21
N VAL A 33 -21.91 -21.13 -17.49
CA VAL A 33 -23.17 -20.49 -17.93
C VAL A 33 -24.40 -20.97 -17.15
N GLU A 34 -24.59 -22.29 -17.00
CA GLU A 34 -25.78 -22.86 -16.34
C GLU A 34 -25.91 -22.38 -14.88
N MET A 35 -24.80 -22.32 -14.16
CA MET A 35 -24.80 -21.93 -12.75
C MET A 35 -25.01 -20.43 -12.60
N ALA A 36 -24.45 -19.63 -13.51
CA ALA A 36 -24.74 -18.21 -13.54
C ALA A 36 -26.24 -17.95 -13.82
N THR A 37 -26.85 -18.71 -14.73
CA THR A 37 -28.27 -18.62 -15.06
C THR A 37 -29.15 -18.97 -13.85
N THR A 38 -28.83 -20.01 -13.10
CA THR A 38 -29.60 -20.39 -11.90
C THR A 38 -29.47 -19.35 -10.79
N PHE A 39 -28.28 -18.79 -10.56
CA PHE A 39 -28.10 -17.66 -9.64
C PHE A 39 -28.88 -16.40 -10.08
N LYS A 40 -28.88 -16.07 -11.38
CA LYS A 40 -29.68 -14.95 -11.92
C LYS A 40 -31.18 -15.16 -11.70
N ALA A 41 -31.67 -16.38 -11.97
CA ALA A 41 -33.08 -16.72 -11.76
C ALA A 41 -33.48 -16.63 -10.28
N TRP A 42 -32.62 -17.13 -9.38
CA TRP A 42 -32.82 -17.00 -7.94
C TRP A 42 -32.81 -15.54 -7.49
N GLU A 43 -31.89 -14.72 -8.01
CA GLU A 43 -31.79 -13.29 -7.69
C GLU A 43 -33.08 -12.53 -8.04
N GLU A 44 -33.65 -12.78 -9.22
CA GLU A 44 -34.92 -12.15 -9.65
C GLU A 44 -36.10 -12.62 -8.79
N LYS A 45 -36.15 -13.91 -8.45
CA LYS A 45 -37.16 -14.47 -7.52
C LYS A 45 -37.07 -13.81 -6.15
N ALA A 46 -35.86 -13.67 -5.59
CA ALA A 46 -35.62 -13.04 -4.29
C ALA A 46 -36.03 -11.56 -4.30
N LYS A 47 -35.65 -10.80 -5.34
CA LYS A 47 -36.07 -9.39 -5.51
C LYS A 47 -37.58 -9.24 -5.57
N GLY A 48 -38.27 -10.11 -6.33
CA GLY A 48 -39.73 -10.12 -6.42
C GLY A 48 -40.40 -10.32 -5.06
N ILE A 49 -39.89 -11.25 -4.25
CA ILE A 49 -40.42 -11.52 -2.91
C ILE A 49 -40.15 -10.34 -1.95
N VAL A 50 -38.96 -9.75 -1.98
CA VAL A 50 -38.63 -8.55 -1.18
C VAL A 50 -39.56 -7.38 -1.53
N GLN A 51 -39.77 -7.13 -2.82
CA GLN A 51 -40.64 -6.05 -3.29
C GLN A 51 -42.11 -6.29 -2.90
N ASN A 52 -42.62 -7.51 -3.09
CA ASN A 52 -43.99 -7.88 -2.70
C ASN A 52 -44.24 -7.67 -1.20
N ASN A 53 -43.26 -8.02 -0.36
CA ASN A 53 -43.36 -7.81 1.09
C ASN A 53 -43.31 -6.35 1.50
N LYS A 54 -42.49 -5.53 0.82
CA LYS A 54 -42.49 -4.09 1.01
C LYS A 54 -43.87 -3.50 0.71
N THR A 55 -44.47 -3.87 -0.43
CA THR A 55 -45.81 -3.43 -0.81
C THR A 55 -46.90 -3.94 0.14
N LYS A 56 -46.81 -5.19 0.63
CA LYS A 56 -47.74 -5.71 1.66
C LYS A 56 -47.65 -4.92 2.97
N ARG A 57 -46.44 -4.59 3.44
CA ARG A 57 -46.22 -3.80 4.67
C ARG A 57 -46.74 -2.36 4.53
N GLU A 58 -46.52 -1.72 3.38
CA GLU A 58 -47.06 -0.38 3.10
C GLU A 58 -48.60 -0.38 3.13
N LYS A 59 -49.23 -1.42 2.54
CA LYS A 59 -50.69 -1.60 2.60
C LYS A 59 -51.22 -1.87 4.01
N LEU A 60 -50.55 -2.70 4.80
CA LEU A 60 -50.92 -2.99 6.19
C LEU A 60 -50.78 -1.76 7.11
N ASN A 61 -49.69 -1.01 6.97
CA ASN A 61 -49.49 0.24 7.74
C ASN A 61 -50.53 1.31 7.38
N SER A 62 -51.00 1.34 6.13
CA SER A 62 -52.10 2.23 5.71
C SER A 62 -53.45 1.87 6.33
N LYS A 63 -53.64 0.62 6.78
CA LYS A 63 -54.90 0.11 7.36
C LYS A 63 -54.93 0.09 8.90
N ARG A 64 -53.88 0.55 9.60
CA ARG A 64 -53.73 0.48 11.07
C ARG A 64 -53.89 -0.93 11.67
N GLU A 65 -53.73 -1.99 10.87
CA GLU A 65 -53.71 -3.37 11.36
C GLU A 65 -52.27 -3.71 11.78
N LYS A 66 -52.02 -3.79 13.10
CA LYS A 66 -50.75 -4.31 13.65
C LYS A 66 -50.79 -5.84 13.62
N SER A 67 -50.56 -6.44 12.46
CA SER A 67 -50.25 -7.87 12.37
C SER A 67 -48.78 -8.06 11.99
N GLU A 68 -48.05 -8.80 12.84
CA GLU A 68 -46.70 -9.25 12.54
C GLU A 68 -46.74 -10.14 11.29
N VAL A 69 -46.02 -9.74 10.25
CA VAL A 69 -45.78 -10.60 9.09
C VAL A 69 -44.91 -11.76 9.55
N GLN A 70 -45.53 -12.90 9.87
CA GLN A 70 -44.84 -14.15 10.13
C GLN A 70 -44.02 -14.55 8.89
N PRO A 71 -42.82 -15.14 9.05
CA PRO A 71 -42.03 -15.64 7.93
C PRO A 71 -42.82 -16.76 7.23
N ASP A 72 -43.34 -16.45 6.05
CA ASP A 72 -44.04 -17.38 5.16
C ASP A 72 -43.08 -18.46 4.64
N ASP A 73 -43.58 -19.67 4.36
CA ASP A 73 -42.79 -20.86 3.95
C ASP A 73 -41.89 -20.57 2.72
N GLN A 74 -42.27 -19.58 1.92
CA GLN A 74 -41.53 -19.07 0.77
C GLN A 74 -40.12 -18.52 1.13
N HIS A 75 -39.93 -17.97 2.32
CA HIS A 75 -38.64 -17.43 2.76
C HIS A 75 -37.65 -18.51 3.14
N VAL A 76 -38.13 -19.53 3.86
CA VAL A 76 -37.34 -20.72 4.19
C VAL A 76 -36.92 -21.45 2.91
N ALA A 77 -37.83 -21.56 1.94
CA ALA A 77 -37.53 -22.13 0.63
C ALA A 77 -36.44 -21.34 -0.12
N LEU A 78 -36.54 -20.00 -0.19
CA LEU A 78 -35.51 -19.15 -0.80
C LEU A 78 -34.13 -19.34 -0.16
N THR A 79 -34.08 -19.39 1.17
CA THR A 79 -32.84 -19.56 1.93
C THR A 79 -32.21 -20.93 1.64
N ASN A 80 -33.01 -22.00 1.58
CA ASN A 80 -32.53 -23.33 1.22
C ASN A 80 -32.06 -23.41 -0.24
N GLU A 81 -32.80 -22.81 -1.18
CA GLU A 81 -32.40 -22.73 -2.59
C GLU A 81 -31.03 -22.04 -2.75
N LEU A 82 -30.79 -20.95 -2.00
CA LEU A 82 -29.48 -20.28 -2.02
C LEU A 82 -28.38 -21.19 -1.48
N LEU A 83 -28.62 -21.91 -0.38
CA LEU A 83 -27.66 -22.85 0.17
C LEU A 83 -27.33 -23.98 -0.81
N ASP A 84 -28.33 -24.50 -1.52
CA ASP A 84 -28.14 -25.55 -2.52
C ASP A 84 -27.37 -25.04 -3.76
N LEU A 85 -27.65 -23.81 -4.22
CA LEU A 85 -26.86 -23.17 -5.29
C LEU A 85 -25.41 -22.97 -4.88
N LEU A 86 -25.19 -22.54 -3.63
CA LEU A 86 -23.86 -22.42 -3.08
C LEU A 86 -23.19 -23.81 -3.04
N ASP A 87 -23.86 -24.85 -2.55
CA ASP A 87 -23.32 -26.21 -2.58
C ASP A 87 -22.97 -26.66 -4.01
N GLY A 88 -23.75 -26.27 -5.02
CA GLY A 88 -23.42 -26.44 -6.43
C GLY A 88 -22.04 -25.90 -6.78
N LEU A 89 -21.66 -24.70 -6.34
CA LEU A 89 -20.31 -24.17 -6.56
C LEU A 89 -19.21 -25.09 -6.03
N VAL A 90 -19.45 -25.79 -4.92
CA VAL A 90 -18.48 -26.73 -4.34
C VAL A 90 -18.37 -27.98 -5.21
N HIS A 91 -19.50 -28.54 -5.63
CA HIS A 91 -19.52 -29.73 -6.49
C HIS A 91 -18.83 -29.49 -7.83
N HIS A 92 -18.96 -28.29 -8.39
CA HIS A 92 -18.38 -27.91 -9.68
C HIS A 92 -16.95 -27.33 -9.59
N GLY A 93 -16.34 -27.25 -8.40
CA GLY A 93 -14.99 -26.69 -8.24
C GLY A 93 -14.90 -25.17 -8.38
N LEU A 94 -16.01 -24.47 -8.30
CA LEU A 94 -16.17 -23.02 -8.51
C LEU A 94 -16.08 -22.23 -7.19
N HIS A 95 -15.22 -22.70 -6.29
CA HIS A 95 -15.09 -22.24 -4.91
C HIS A 95 -14.78 -20.73 -4.81
N GLN A 96 -14.07 -20.17 -5.79
CA GLN A 96 -13.62 -18.79 -5.84
C GLN A 96 -14.76 -17.77 -5.87
N TYR A 97 -15.95 -18.15 -6.38
CA TYR A 97 -17.10 -17.25 -6.44
C TYR A 97 -17.93 -17.23 -5.15
N ARG A 98 -17.83 -18.29 -4.33
CA ARG A 98 -18.71 -18.52 -3.16
C ARG A 98 -18.79 -17.32 -2.21
N PRO A 99 -17.70 -16.71 -1.73
CA PRO A 99 -17.80 -15.63 -0.73
C PRO A 99 -18.44 -14.37 -1.30
N THR A 100 -18.12 -14.03 -2.55
CA THR A 100 -18.68 -12.84 -3.19
C THR A 100 -20.17 -13.03 -3.46
N LEU A 101 -20.60 -14.25 -3.84
CA LEU A 101 -22.02 -14.59 -4.00
C LEU A 101 -22.75 -14.62 -2.65
N VAL A 102 -22.15 -15.20 -1.60
CA VAL A 102 -22.68 -15.12 -0.22
C VAL A 102 -22.86 -13.67 0.21
N SER A 103 -21.84 -12.83 0.02
CA SER A 103 -21.91 -11.41 0.37
C SER A 103 -22.96 -10.66 -0.44
N LYS A 104 -23.06 -10.95 -1.75
CA LYS A 104 -24.05 -10.34 -2.65
C LYS A 104 -25.48 -10.69 -2.24
N TYR A 105 -25.74 -11.95 -1.90
CA TYR A 105 -27.10 -12.47 -1.78
C TYR A 105 -27.63 -12.59 -0.36
N LYS A 106 -26.77 -12.61 0.66
CA LYS A 106 -27.21 -12.61 2.06
C LYS A 106 -28.17 -11.47 2.34
N ASN A 107 -27.90 -10.27 1.83
CA ASN A 107 -28.73 -9.08 2.08
C ASN A 107 -30.10 -9.12 1.38
N LEU A 108 -30.33 -10.05 0.45
CA LEU A 108 -31.64 -10.26 -0.18
C LEU A 108 -32.54 -11.20 0.64
N LEU A 109 -31.99 -11.90 1.63
CA LEU A 109 -32.77 -12.70 2.57
C LEU A 109 -33.49 -11.80 3.57
N ILE A 110 -34.57 -12.28 4.17
CA ILE A 110 -35.22 -11.57 5.28
C ILE A 110 -34.31 -11.53 6.51
N TRP A 111 -34.43 -10.49 7.35
CA TRP A 111 -33.54 -10.28 8.51
C TRP A 111 -33.40 -11.52 9.41
N LYS A 112 -34.51 -12.20 9.73
CA LYS A 112 -34.52 -13.44 10.54
C LYS A 112 -33.70 -14.57 9.90
N ASP A 113 -33.72 -14.67 8.57
CA ASP A 113 -32.96 -15.68 7.83
C ASP A 113 -31.51 -15.24 7.64
N GLN A 114 -31.21 -13.95 7.53
CA GLN A 114 -29.83 -13.44 7.50
C GLN A 114 -29.04 -13.85 8.75
N GLU A 115 -29.68 -13.80 9.93
CA GLU A 115 -29.07 -14.22 11.19
C GLU A 115 -28.80 -15.74 11.23
N LYS A 116 -29.72 -16.54 10.71
CA LYS A 116 -29.59 -18.01 10.65
C LYS A 116 -28.68 -18.49 9.52
N PHE A 117 -28.56 -17.70 8.45
CA PHE A 117 -27.89 -18.09 7.22
C PHE A 117 -26.43 -18.46 7.47
N ASP A 118 -25.70 -17.68 8.26
CA ASP A 118 -24.29 -17.97 8.55
C ASP A 118 -24.11 -19.32 9.27
N PHE A 119 -25.03 -19.66 10.19
CA PHE A 119 -25.03 -20.93 10.90
C PHE A 119 -25.33 -22.10 9.95
N LEU A 120 -26.35 -21.96 9.10
CA LEU A 120 -26.72 -22.97 8.10
C LEU A 120 -25.60 -23.18 7.08
N LEU A 121 -25.02 -22.10 6.58
CA LEU A 121 -23.91 -22.12 5.65
C LEU A 121 -22.70 -22.84 6.25
N LYS A 122 -22.33 -22.50 7.50
CA LYS A 122 -21.22 -23.17 8.20
C LYS A 122 -21.44 -24.69 8.33
N ASN A 123 -22.66 -25.12 8.63
CA ASN A 123 -23.00 -26.54 8.72
C ASN A 123 -22.95 -27.23 7.35
N ARG A 124 -23.42 -26.58 6.29
CA ARG A 124 -23.30 -27.09 4.90
C ARG A 124 -21.83 -27.17 4.48
N ASP A 125 -21.04 -26.14 4.75
CA ASP A 125 -19.61 -26.07 4.44
C ASP A 125 -18.79 -27.16 5.14
N ALA A 126 -19.21 -27.61 6.31
CA ALA A 126 -18.60 -28.75 6.99
C ALA A 126 -18.97 -30.08 6.31
N LYS A 127 -20.23 -30.24 5.88
CA LYS A 127 -20.74 -31.47 5.26
C LYS A 127 -20.29 -31.67 3.81
N ASN A 128 -20.21 -30.60 3.03
CA ASN A 128 -19.86 -30.64 1.60
C ASN A 128 -18.33 -30.63 1.36
N GLY A 129 -17.52 -30.63 2.41
CA GLY A 129 -16.05 -30.63 2.32
C GLY A 129 -15.40 -29.28 2.01
N PHE A 130 -16.18 -28.19 1.86
CA PHE A 130 -15.64 -26.85 1.60
C PHE A 130 -14.71 -26.36 2.72
N THR A 131 -15.06 -26.66 3.98
CA THR A 131 -14.20 -26.34 5.13
C THR A 131 -12.83 -27.01 5.01
N GLN A 132 -12.79 -28.26 4.55
CA GLN A 132 -11.54 -28.99 4.35
C GLN A 132 -10.71 -28.36 3.23
N ILE A 133 -11.33 -28.03 2.09
CA ILE A 133 -10.65 -27.36 0.96
C ILE A 133 -10.00 -26.05 1.41
N MET A 134 -10.69 -25.27 2.24
CA MET A 134 -10.20 -24.01 2.78
C MET A 134 -9.01 -24.18 3.73
N ASN A 135 -8.95 -25.29 4.45
CA ASN A 135 -7.83 -25.64 5.33
C ASN A 135 -6.64 -26.21 4.54
N ASP A 136 -6.90 -27.03 3.52
CA ASP A 136 -5.86 -27.64 2.68
C ASP A 136 -5.17 -26.62 1.76
N LYS A 137 -5.91 -25.55 1.39
CA LYS A 137 -5.43 -24.47 0.53
C LYS A 137 -5.62 -23.10 1.20
N PRO A 138 -4.71 -22.71 2.10
CA PRO A 138 -4.80 -21.46 2.86
C PRO A 138 -4.90 -20.22 1.95
N ILE A 139 -4.37 -20.27 0.73
CA ILE A 139 -4.47 -19.14 -0.21
C ILE A 139 -5.90 -18.90 -0.70
N ILE A 140 -6.73 -19.95 -0.83
CA ILE A 140 -8.17 -19.79 -1.07
C ILE A 140 -8.78 -19.08 0.13
N LYS A 141 -8.51 -19.59 1.34
CA LYS A 141 -8.99 -18.96 2.58
C LYS A 141 -8.60 -17.49 2.70
N LEU A 142 -7.39 -17.13 2.28
CA LEU A 142 -6.90 -15.76 2.26
C LEU A 142 -7.59 -14.88 1.21
N TYR A 143 -7.74 -15.38 -0.02
CA TYR A 143 -8.48 -14.72 -1.10
C TYR A 143 -9.89 -14.33 -0.63
N GLN A 144 -10.56 -15.28 0.02
CA GLN A 144 -11.94 -15.14 0.45
C GLN A 144 -12.09 -14.23 1.68
N LYS A 145 -11.25 -14.40 2.71
CA LYS A 145 -11.40 -13.69 4.00
C LYS A 145 -10.73 -12.32 4.03
N LYS A 146 -9.69 -12.09 3.22
CA LYS A 146 -8.86 -10.86 3.27
C LYS A 146 -8.62 -10.29 1.87
N PRO A 147 -9.66 -9.91 1.11
CA PRO A 147 -9.52 -9.45 -0.28
C PRO A 147 -8.57 -8.25 -0.44
N LYS A 148 -8.51 -7.35 0.56
CA LYS A 148 -7.55 -6.22 0.57
C LYS A 148 -6.10 -6.68 0.63
N LYS A 149 -5.78 -7.66 1.49
CA LYS A 149 -4.44 -8.25 1.57
C LYS A 149 -4.12 -9.04 0.32
N PHE A 150 -5.10 -9.76 -0.22
CA PHE A 150 -4.93 -10.50 -1.46
C PHE A 150 -4.59 -9.58 -2.65
N ALA A 151 -5.18 -8.39 -2.73
CA ALA A 151 -4.79 -7.40 -3.74
C ALA A 151 -3.30 -6.99 -3.64
N GLN A 152 -2.75 -6.91 -2.42
CA GLN A 152 -1.31 -6.66 -2.21
C GLN A 152 -0.46 -7.84 -2.68
N ILE A 153 -0.91 -9.08 -2.45
CA ILE A 153 -0.26 -10.30 -2.96
C ILE A 153 -0.20 -10.27 -4.48
N LYS A 154 -1.33 -9.95 -5.15
CA LYS A 154 -1.36 -9.80 -6.62
C LYS A 154 -0.34 -8.76 -7.07
N LYS A 155 -0.23 -7.61 -6.40
CA LYS A 155 0.76 -6.58 -6.75
C LYS A 155 2.19 -7.14 -6.67
N GLY A 156 2.53 -7.85 -5.59
CA GLY A 156 3.83 -8.50 -5.44
C GLY A 156 4.10 -9.56 -6.51
N TYR A 157 3.09 -10.38 -6.82
CA TYR A 157 3.12 -11.42 -7.85
C TYR A 157 3.46 -10.86 -9.23
N HIS A 158 2.81 -9.77 -9.65
CA HIS A 158 3.03 -9.17 -10.97
C HIS A 158 4.32 -8.33 -11.03
N SER A 159 4.67 -7.64 -9.93
CA SER A 159 5.88 -6.80 -9.88
C SER A 159 7.15 -7.64 -9.92
N GLN A 160 7.15 -8.75 -9.16
CA GLN A 160 8.32 -9.60 -8.95
C GLN A 160 9.57 -8.85 -8.47
N LYS A 161 9.48 -7.61 -7.97
CA LYS A 161 10.63 -6.89 -7.39
C LYS A 161 10.91 -7.43 -5.99
N ASN A 162 12.19 -7.51 -5.61
CA ASN A 162 12.59 -8.03 -4.29
C ASN A 162 11.83 -7.36 -3.14
N ASN A 163 11.76 -6.03 -3.14
CA ASN A 163 11.09 -5.29 -2.06
C ASN A 163 9.59 -5.59 -1.97
N ASP A 164 8.89 -5.71 -3.11
CA ASP A 164 7.47 -6.02 -3.13
C ASP A 164 7.21 -7.47 -2.67
N VAL A 165 8.08 -8.40 -3.05
CA VAL A 165 7.99 -9.82 -2.68
C VAL A 165 8.30 -10.03 -1.21
N LEU A 166 9.35 -9.37 -0.69
CA LEU A 166 9.69 -9.37 0.74
C LEU A 166 8.57 -8.75 1.57
N PHE A 167 7.97 -7.65 1.09
CA PHE A 167 6.81 -7.03 1.74
C PHE A 167 5.66 -8.03 1.87
N VAL A 168 5.29 -8.69 0.76
CA VAL A 168 4.19 -9.66 0.76
C VAL A 168 4.52 -10.87 1.64
N GLY A 169 5.72 -11.43 1.54
CA GLY A 169 6.15 -12.57 2.35
C GLY A 169 6.10 -12.27 3.85
N ASN A 170 6.61 -11.11 4.27
CA ASN A 170 6.50 -10.66 5.66
C ASN A 170 5.04 -10.41 6.09
N MET A 171 4.22 -9.82 5.23
CA MET A 171 2.79 -9.61 5.52
C MET A 171 2.06 -10.95 5.73
N LEU A 172 2.34 -11.94 4.88
CA LEU A 172 1.76 -13.28 4.99
C LEU A 172 2.16 -13.95 6.32
N LEU A 173 3.44 -13.86 6.68
CA LEU A 173 3.96 -14.52 7.88
C LEU A 173 3.61 -13.80 9.19
N PHE A 174 3.53 -12.48 9.19
CA PHE A 174 3.47 -11.67 10.43
C PHE A 174 2.26 -10.75 10.54
N GLU A 175 1.26 -10.87 9.69
CA GLU A 175 0.04 -10.06 9.86
C GLU A 175 -1.26 -10.84 9.68
N LEU A 176 -1.18 -12.14 9.44
CA LEU A 176 -2.33 -13.03 9.29
C LEU A 176 -2.57 -13.80 10.60
N LEU A 177 -2.73 -13.09 11.72
CA LEU A 177 -2.88 -13.71 13.04
C LEU A 177 -4.11 -14.63 13.19
N ASP A 178 -5.08 -14.52 12.28
CA ASP A 178 -6.23 -15.43 12.18
C ASP A 178 -5.95 -16.73 11.40
N PHE A 179 -4.70 -16.91 10.96
CA PHE A 179 -4.16 -18.12 10.36
C PHE A 179 -3.13 -18.72 11.31
N SER A 180 -3.12 -20.04 11.42
CA SER A 180 -2.10 -20.77 12.17
C SER A 180 -0.71 -20.52 11.58
N ARG A 181 0.34 -20.77 12.37
CA ARG A 181 1.72 -20.61 11.91
C ARG A 181 2.01 -21.46 10.66
N SER A 182 1.58 -22.73 10.66
CA SER A 182 1.74 -23.64 9.52
C SER A 182 1.08 -23.10 8.26
N GLU A 183 -0.16 -22.60 8.37
CA GLU A 183 -0.85 -21.98 7.23
C GLU A 183 -0.09 -20.76 6.68
N ARG A 184 0.45 -19.91 7.57
CA ARG A 184 1.23 -18.73 7.18
C ARG A 184 2.54 -19.10 6.48
N GLU A 185 3.26 -20.11 6.97
CA GLU A 185 4.48 -20.62 6.34
C GLU A 185 4.19 -21.25 4.97
N GLN A 186 3.10 -22.03 4.86
CA GLN A 186 2.64 -22.58 3.58
C GLN A 186 2.31 -21.47 2.58
N LEU A 187 1.60 -20.41 3.01
CA LEU A 187 1.28 -19.26 2.16
C LEU A 187 2.53 -18.59 1.60
N VAL A 188 3.55 -18.36 2.43
CA VAL A 188 4.83 -17.78 1.99
C VAL A 188 5.50 -18.70 0.97
N LYS A 189 5.60 -19.99 1.27
CA LYS A 189 6.23 -20.97 0.38
C LYS A 189 5.55 -21.04 -0.98
N GLU A 190 4.22 -21.16 -1.01
CA GLU A 190 3.43 -21.21 -2.23
C GLU A 190 3.56 -19.90 -3.02
N PHE A 191 3.41 -18.75 -2.35
CA PHE A 191 3.57 -17.44 -2.99
C PHE A 191 4.94 -17.31 -3.68
N LEU A 192 6.03 -17.62 -2.97
CA LEU A 192 7.38 -17.52 -3.50
C LEU A 192 7.61 -18.49 -4.66
N THR A 193 7.14 -19.74 -4.54
CA THR A 193 7.28 -20.79 -5.57
C THR A 193 6.63 -20.37 -6.89
N HIS A 194 5.44 -19.76 -6.82
CA HIS A 194 4.70 -19.36 -8.01
C HIS A 194 5.04 -17.95 -8.52
N THR A 195 5.67 -17.11 -7.69
CA THR A 195 6.06 -15.74 -8.07
C THR A 195 7.48 -15.65 -8.63
N ILE A 196 8.43 -16.44 -8.09
CA ILE A 196 9.86 -16.33 -8.40
C ILE A 196 10.34 -17.63 -9.07
N PRO A 197 10.53 -17.62 -10.41
CA PRO A 197 10.98 -18.81 -11.13
C PRO A 197 12.42 -19.24 -10.80
N ASN A 198 13.27 -18.29 -10.39
CA ASN A 198 14.68 -18.58 -10.10
C ASN A 198 14.83 -19.13 -8.67
N ASP A 199 15.27 -20.39 -8.56
CA ASP A 199 15.36 -21.12 -7.29
C ASP A 199 16.28 -20.43 -6.27
N GLN A 200 17.50 -20.05 -6.67
CA GLN A 200 18.46 -19.40 -5.77
C GLN A 200 17.91 -18.08 -5.21
N ARG A 201 17.30 -17.26 -6.07
CA ARG A 201 16.67 -16.00 -5.66
C ARG A 201 15.50 -16.25 -4.72
N ARG A 202 14.68 -17.26 -5.01
CA ARG A 202 13.54 -17.66 -4.18
C ARG A 202 14.01 -18.10 -2.79
N ASP A 203 15.06 -18.89 -2.72
CA ASP A 203 15.63 -19.39 -1.47
C ASP A 203 16.21 -18.26 -0.62
N ASN A 204 16.94 -17.33 -1.24
CA ASN A 204 17.45 -16.12 -0.56
C ASN A 204 16.31 -15.28 0.03
N LEU A 205 15.24 -15.05 -0.73
CA LEU A 205 14.07 -14.30 -0.26
C LEU A 205 13.33 -15.04 0.87
N ASN A 206 13.19 -16.36 0.76
CA ASN A 206 12.58 -17.18 1.80
C ASN A 206 13.40 -17.14 3.08
N GLN A 207 14.73 -17.31 3.00
CA GLN A 207 15.62 -17.18 4.16
C GLN A 207 15.47 -15.81 4.82
N GLU A 208 15.45 -14.72 4.04
CA GLU A 208 15.28 -13.38 4.60
C GLU A 208 13.96 -13.20 5.36
N ILE A 209 12.86 -13.79 4.87
CA ILE A 209 11.56 -13.77 5.56
C ILE A 209 11.59 -14.62 6.83
N GLN A 210 12.21 -15.81 6.76
CA GLN A 210 12.25 -16.79 7.85
C GLN A 210 13.27 -16.46 8.95
N ASN A 211 14.30 -15.67 8.67
CA ASN A 211 15.34 -15.26 9.63
C ASN A 211 14.81 -14.36 10.76
N ARG A 212 13.56 -13.91 10.67
CA ARG A 212 12.92 -13.10 11.71
C ARG A 212 12.54 -13.99 12.89
N PRO A 213 12.49 -13.46 14.14
CA PRO A 213 12.25 -14.25 15.35
C PRO A 213 10.76 -14.67 15.48
N ALA A 214 10.31 -15.57 14.61
CA ALA A 214 8.89 -15.90 14.44
C ALA A 214 8.23 -16.46 15.71
N ALA A 215 8.93 -17.32 16.45
CA ALA A 215 8.42 -17.86 17.72
C ALA A 215 8.21 -16.76 18.77
N THR A 216 9.18 -15.84 18.89
CA THR A 216 9.09 -14.68 19.78
C THR A 216 7.98 -13.72 19.36
N LEU A 217 7.82 -13.50 18.06
CA LEU A 217 6.75 -12.67 17.51
C LEU A 217 5.36 -13.27 17.74
N ASP A 218 5.22 -14.58 17.61
CA ASP A 218 3.97 -15.27 17.94
C ASP A 218 3.62 -15.11 19.43
N LYS A 219 4.60 -15.29 20.33
CA LYS A 219 4.41 -15.02 21.77
C LYS A 219 4.01 -13.57 22.05
N LEU A 220 4.71 -12.61 21.44
CA LEU A 220 4.41 -11.18 21.60
C LEU A 220 2.99 -10.85 21.11
N SER A 221 2.57 -11.42 19.97
CA SER A 221 1.23 -11.21 19.42
C SER A 221 0.10 -11.70 20.34
N GLN A 222 0.36 -12.73 21.15
CA GLN A 222 -0.60 -13.28 22.11
C GLN A 222 -0.67 -12.44 23.39
N ARG A 223 0.46 -11.90 23.85
CA ARG A 223 0.55 -11.14 25.11
C ARG A 223 0.21 -9.67 24.95
N ASN A 224 0.75 -9.02 23.92
CA ASN A 224 0.60 -7.59 23.71
C ASN A 224 0.49 -7.26 22.21
N LYS A 225 -0.76 -7.24 21.74
CA LYS A 225 -1.07 -6.96 20.33
C LYS A 225 -0.64 -5.55 19.89
N THR A 226 -0.65 -4.57 20.80
CA THR A 226 -0.27 -3.19 20.47
C THR A 226 1.21 -3.13 20.10
N VAL A 227 2.08 -3.59 21.00
CA VAL A 227 3.54 -3.62 20.76
C VAL A 227 3.89 -4.49 19.56
N TYR A 228 3.20 -5.63 19.39
CA TYR A 228 3.33 -6.47 18.21
C TYR A 228 3.05 -5.69 16.91
N TRP A 229 1.93 -4.97 16.83
CA TRP A 229 1.56 -4.23 15.63
C TRP A 229 2.51 -3.07 15.35
N GLU A 230 2.95 -2.35 16.38
CA GLU A 230 3.97 -1.32 16.23
C GLU A 230 5.27 -1.91 15.67
N PHE A 231 5.71 -3.05 16.20
CA PHE A 231 6.91 -3.75 15.73
C PHE A 231 6.83 -4.19 14.25
N VAL A 232 5.74 -4.85 13.83
CA VAL A 232 5.60 -5.33 12.43
C VAL A 232 5.25 -4.20 11.45
N SER A 233 4.87 -3.03 11.95
CA SER A 233 4.62 -1.84 11.12
C SER A 233 5.90 -1.16 10.63
N ILE A 234 7.02 -1.35 11.33
CA ILE A 234 8.33 -0.77 10.96
C ILE A 234 8.85 -1.44 9.67
N ARG A 235 8.79 -0.71 8.56
CA ARG A 235 9.10 -1.24 7.22
C ARG A 235 9.97 -0.31 6.38
N SER A 236 10.05 0.95 6.77
CA SER A 236 10.68 1.98 5.97
C SER A 236 11.40 3.00 6.84
N VAL A 237 12.22 3.83 6.21
CA VAL A 237 12.91 4.94 6.89
C VAL A 237 11.93 5.85 7.64
N ALA A 238 10.73 6.06 7.10
CA ALA A 238 9.71 6.88 7.74
C ALA A 238 9.20 6.31 9.09
N ASP A 239 9.48 5.05 9.38
CA ASP A 239 9.15 4.41 10.65
C ASP A 239 10.32 4.44 11.65
N TYR A 240 11.49 4.93 11.24
CA TYR A 240 12.71 4.90 12.05
C TYR A 240 12.52 5.57 13.41
N SER A 241 11.86 6.74 13.43
CA SER A 241 11.56 7.47 14.67
C SER A 241 10.76 6.67 15.70
N LYS A 242 10.05 5.61 15.28
CA LYS A 242 9.30 4.72 16.18
C LYS A 242 10.18 3.62 16.79
N VAL A 243 11.35 3.32 16.21
CA VAL A 243 12.18 2.17 16.58
C VAL A 243 12.61 2.24 18.04
N LYS A 244 13.10 3.40 18.50
CA LYS A 244 13.48 3.62 19.91
C LYS A 244 12.31 3.32 20.84
N HIS A 245 11.15 3.89 20.56
CA HIS A 245 9.95 3.69 21.37
C HIS A 245 9.51 2.22 21.40
N VAL A 246 9.54 1.53 20.27
CA VAL A 246 9.18 0.10 20.21
C VAL A 246 10.17 -0.77 20.97
N LYS A 247 11.48 -0.46 20.92
CA LYS A 247 12.49 -1.15 21.74
C LYS A 247 12.21 -0.97 23.23
N GLU A 248 11.93 0.25 23.67
CA GLU A 248 11.55 0.54 25.06
C GLU A 248 10.29 -0.24 25.45
N GLN A 249 9.25 -0.25 24.62
CA GLN A 249 8.05 -1.04 24.89
C GLN A 249 8.36 -2.54 25.00
N ILE A 250 9.26 -3.08 24.18
CA ILE A 250 9.73 -4.48 24.25
C ILE A 250 10.44 -4.76 25.58
N ASP A 251 11.27 -3.82 26.05
CA ASP A 251 12.03 -3.98 27.29
C ASP A 251 11.12 -4.07 28.51
N HIS A 252 9.99 -3.37 28.49
CA HIS A 252 8.94 -3.44 29.52
C HIS A 252 8.01 -4.66 29.36
N GLN A 253 8.22 -5.57 28.41
CA GLN A 253 7.42 -6.80 28.32
C GLN A 253 7.94 -7.85 29.31
N ASP A 254 7.26 -7.99 30.45
CA ASP A 254 7.56 -9.01 31.47
C ASP A 254 7.43 -10.45 30.96
N GLY A 255 6.73 -10.64 29.84
CA GLY A 255 6.46 -11.94 29.27
C GLY A 255 7.51 -12.51 28.30
N LEU A 256 8.58 -11.76 28.04
CA LEU A 256 9.67 -12.15 27.15
C LEU A 256 10.97 -12.32 27.93
N THR A 257 11.74 -13.36 27.60
CA THR A 257 13.09 -13.52 28.18
C THR A 257 14.06 -12.46 27.65
N PRO A 258 15.21 -12.21 28.30
CA PRO A 258 16.23 -11.31 27.78
C PRO A 258 16.69 -11.67 26.36
N GLU A 259 16.83 -12.96 26.05
CA GLU A 259 17.23 -13.45 24.73
C GLU A 259 16.15 -13.16 23.68
N GLU A 260 14.88 -13.30 24.05
CA GLU A 260 13.75 -12.98 23.19
C GLU A 260 13.65 -11.48 22.90
N LYS A 261 13.85 -10.63 23.92
CA LYS A 261 13.92 -9.17 23.76
C LYS A 261 15.07 -8.79 22.83
N GLN A 262 16.25 -9.37 23.05
CA GLN A 262 17.43 -9.14 22.21
C GLN A 262 17.20 -9.59 20.76
N ALA A 263 16.52 -10.71 20.53
CA ALA A 263 16.19 -11.19 19.18
C ALA A 263 15.27 -10.20 18.43
N LEU A 264 14.30 -9.59 19.13
CA LEU A 264 13.45 -8.55 18.55
C LEU A 264 14.23 -7.26 18.26
N HIS A 265 15.12 -6.85 19.17
CA HIS A 265 16.01 -5.70 18.95
C HIS A 265 16.90 -5.92 17.73
N ASN A 266 17.53 -7.09 17.62
CA ASN A 266 18.38 -7.44 16.49
C ASN A 266 17.60 -7.44 15.15
N ASP A 267 16.35 -7.91 15.14
CA ASP A 267 15.48 -7.83 13.95
C ASP A 267 15.14 -6.38 13.57
N LEU A 268 14.93 -5.49 14.55
CA LEU A 268 14.77 -4.06 14.28
C LEU A 268 16.06 -3.47 13.70
N ASP A 269 17.20 -3.77 14.30
CA ASP A 269 18.51 -3.27 13.88
C ASP A 269 18.88 -3.74 12.47
N ALA A 270 18.62 -5.00 12.14
CA ALA A 270 18.82 -5.53 10.80
C ALA A 270 17.88 -4.89 9.75
N ARG A 271 16.65 -4.52 10.14
CA ARG A 271 15.70 -3.82 9.25
C ARG A 271 16.15 -2.39 8.99
N ILE A 272 16.56 -1.65 10.02
CA ILE A 272 17.03 -0.27 9.86
C ILE A 272 18.37 -0.20 9.14
N ALA A 273 19.25 -1.19 9.26
CA ALA A 273 20.52 -1.24 8.53
C ALA A 273 20.35 -1.29 7.01
N LYS A 274 19.17 -1.72 6.52
CA LYS A 274 18.82 -1.70 5.10
C LYS A 274 18.39 -0.31 4.61
N PHE A 275 18.17 0.63 5.52
CA PHE A 275 17.84 2.01 5.17
C PHE A 275 19.10 2.77 4.76
N ASN A 276 18.94 3.79 3.91
CA ASN A 276 20.05 4.66 3.53
C ASN A 276 20.57 5.38 4.78
N SER A 277 21.88 5.26 5.07
CA SER A 277 22.51 5.86 6.25
C SER A 277 22.23 7.36 6.38
N GLN A 278 22.21 8.10 5.28
CA GLN A 278 21.88 9.54 5.32
C GLN A 278 20.44 9.78 5.76
N ALA A 279 19.52 8.90 5.35
CA ALA A 279 18.12 9.01 5.68
C ALA A 279 17.86 8.60 7.14
N ILE A 280 18.65 7.66 7.68
CA ILE A 280 18.66 7.32 9.12
C ILE A 280 19.15 8.52 9.93
N LEU A 281 20.33 9.07 9.59
CA LEU A 281 20.90 10.24 10.26
C LEU A 281 19.92 11.41 10.28
N PHE A 282 19.18 11.60 9.20
CA PHE A 282 18.13 12.61 9.12
C PHE A 282 16.99 12.37 10.13
N GLU A 283 16.44 11.16 10.20
CA GLU A 283 15.37 10.85 11.14
C GLU A 283 15.84 10.91 12.60
N GLU A 284 17.09 10.51 12.89
CA GLU A 284 17.72 10.70 14.20
C GLU A 284 17.79 12.17 14.58
N ALA A 285 18.29 13.00 13.67
CA ALA A 285 18.40 14.43 13.90
C ALA A 285 17.03 15.10 14.15
N VAL A 286 15.99 14.66 13.44
CA VAL A 286 14.61 15.15 13.65
C VAL A 286 14.04 14.69 14.99
N ALA A 287 14.29 13.44 15.39
CA ALA A 287 13.85 12.91 16.68
C ALA A 287 14.53 13.64 17.85
N ASP A 288 15.86 13.82 17.76
CA ASP A 288 16.67 14.57 18.73
C ASP A 288 16.20 16.02 18.85
N LEU A 289 15.90 16.67 17.72
CA LEU A 289 15.28 18.01 17.71
C LEU A 289 13.94 18.03 18.45
N SER A 290 13.09 17.02 18.27
CA SER A 290 11.79 16.95 18.95
C SER A 290 11.91 16.78 20.46
N GLU A 291 12.93 16.04 20.92
CA GLU A 291 13.20 15.78 22.33
C GLU A 291 13.79 17.03 23.02
N LYS A 292 14.71 17.72 22.33
CA LYS A 292 15.48 18.83 22.90
C LYS A 292 14.86 20.21 22.70
N ASN A 293 14.17 20.44 21.58
CA ASN A 293 13.49 21.70 21.30
C ASN A 293 12.23 21.51 20.44
N MET A 294 11.10 21.31 21.11
CA MET A 294 9.81 21.04 20.47
C MET A 294 9.33 22.19 19.57
N ASP A 295 9.69 23.44 19.87
CA ASP A 295 9.26 24.60 19.09
C ASP A 295 10.02 24.70 17.76
N LEU A 296 11.34 24.52 17.79
CA LEU A 296 12.14 24.37 16.57
C LEU A 296 11.67 23.16 15.74
N HIS A 297 11.37 22.04 16.37
CA HIS A 297 10.81 20.86 15.69
C HIS A 297 9.46 21.16 15.00
N LYS A 298 8.55 21.90 15.65
CA LYS A 298 7.28 22.32 15.03
C LYS A 298 7.52 23.23 13.82
N MET A 299 8.42 24.21 13.94
CA MET A 299 8.81 25.08 12.82
C MET A 299 9.40 24.27 11.66
N PHE A 300 10.30 23.33 11.98
CA PHE A 300 10.92 22.43 11.00
C PHE A 300 9.89 21.59 10.24
N LYS A 301 8.87 21.07 10.93
CA LYS A 301 7.78 20.30 10.30
C LYS A 301 6.83 21.13 9.45
N LYS A 302 6.57 22.39 9.81
CA LYS A 302 5.69 23.27 9.03
C LYS A 302 6.27 23.55 7.64
N ASP A 303 7.60 23.63 7.55
CA ASP A 303 8.35 23.85 6.31
C ASP A 303 7.79 25.06 5.53
N VAL A 304 7.91 26.23 6.15
CA VAL A 304 7.47 27.53 5.59
C VAL A 304 8.71 28.23 5.03
N PRO A 305 8.78 28.51 3.71
CA PRO A 305 9.97 29.08 3.08
C PRO A 305 10.47 30.36 3.75
N GLN A 306 9.57 31.29 4.08
CA GLN A 306 9.92 32.57 4.69
C GLN A 306 10.57 32.44 6.08
N GLU A 307 10.26 31.36 6.80
CA GLU A 307 10.76 31.11 8.15
C GLU A 307 12.06 30.28 8.15
N ARG A 308 12.54 29.81 6.99
CA ARG A 308 13.70 28.90 6.93
C ARG A 308 15.00 29.53 7.39
N ILE A 309 15.19 30.83 7.16
CA ILE A 309 16.40 31.55 7.59
C ILE A 309 16.45 31.63 9.12
N ASP A 310 15.33 31.99 9.75
CA ASP A 310 15.22 32.07 11.21
C ASP A 310 15.36 30.68 11.84
N LEU A 311 14.75 29.66 11.22
CA LEU A 311 14.90 28.27 11.65
C LEU A 311 16.35 27.77 11.53
N LEU A 312 17.03 28.07 10.43
CA LEU A 312 18.45 27.76 10.24
C LEU A 312 19.31 28.37 11.34
N LYS A 313 19.06 29.63 11.69
CA LYS A 313 19.74 30.31 12.79
C LYS A 313 19.42 29.65 14.13
N GLY A 314 18.14 29.40 14.41
CA GLY A 314 17.69 28.74 15.64
C GLY A 314 18.33 27.37 15.85
N ILE A 315 18.42 26.54 14.81
CA ILE A 315 19.07 25.21 14.90
C ILE A 315 20.58 25.33 15.15
N LYS A 316 21.26 26.29 14.50
CA LYS A 316 22.70 26.51 14.72
C LYS A 316 23.01 26.96 16.15
N ASP A 317 22.17 27.85 16.68
CA ASP A 317 22.36 28.47 17.99
C ASP A 317 21.88 27.58 19.14
N GLU A 318 21.08 26.53 18.89
CA GLU A 318 20.54 25.63 19.91
C GLU A 318 21.66 24.85 20.63
N SER A 319 21.91 25.15 21.91
CA SER A 319 23.02 24.58 22.66
C SER A 319 22.86 23.08 22.96
N ASN A 320 21.63 22.56 22.98
CA ASN A 320 21.36 21.18 23.38
C ASN A 320 21.55 20.17 22.22
N LEU A 321 21.59 20.63 20.97
CA LEU A 321 21.84 19.77 19.81
C LEU A 321 23.34 19.58 19.59
N ASP A 322 23.73 18.35 19.28
CA ASP A 322 25.10 18.06 18.90
C ASP A 322 25.43 18.55 17.47
N TRP A 323 26.72 18.59 17.14
CA TRP A 323 27.18 19.09 15.85
C TRP A 323 26.63 18.31 14.66
N LEU A 324 26.53 16.99 14.75
CA LEU A 324 26.06 16.15 13.64
C LEU A 324 24.58 16.42 13.37
N THR A 325 23.76 16.42 14.43
CA THR A 325 22.33 16.75 14.35
C THR A 325 22.12 18.13 13.73
N LYS A 326 22.86 19.14 14.20
CA LYS A 326 22.82 20.49 13.61
C LYS A 326 23.16 20.50 12.13
N ASN A 327 24.24 19.79 11.75
CA ASN A 327 24.70 19.76 10.37
C ASN A 327 23.67 19.10 9.45
N VAL A 328 23.13 17.94 9.85
CA VAL A 328 22.14 17.19 9.07
C VAL A 328 20.86 18.01 8.86
N LEU A 329 20.32 18.63 9.90
CA LEU A 329 19.13 19.48 9.81
C LEU A 329 19.37 20.73 8.95
N THR A 330 20.55 21.34 9.11
CA THR A 330 20.96 22.51 8.33
C THR A 330 21.08 22.17 6.85
N GLU A 331 21.73 21.06 6.50
CA GLU A 331 21.84 20.60 5.11
C GLU A 331 20.47 20.35 4.48
N GLU A 332 19.54 19.73 5.20
CA GLU A 332 18.19 19.51 4.69
C GLU A 332 17.45 20.83 4.45
N LEU A 333 17.55 21.80 5.37
CA LEU A 333 16.94 23.12 5.19
C LEU A 333 17.54 23.87 4.00
N VAL A 334 18.85 23.80 3.83
CA VAL A 334 19.54 24.38 2.66
C VAL A 334 19.06 23.71 1.37
N ARG A 335 18.93 22.39 1.34
CA ARG A 335 18.38 21.65 0.18
C ARG A 335 16.97 22.10 -0.17
N LYS A 336 16.10 22.23 0.84
CA LYS A 336 14.73 22.73 0.66
C LYS A 336 14.69 24.17 0.16
N GLN A 337 15.59 25.02 0.66
CA GLN A 337 15.72 26.41 0.22
C GLN A 337 16.13 26.50 -1.24
N VAL A 338 17.18 25.78 -1.63
CA VAL A 338 17.64 25.70 -3.04
C VAL A 338 16.53 25.16 -3.94
N ALA A 339 15.80 24.13 -3.51
CA ALA A 339 14.67 23.61 -4.29
C ALA A 339 13.55 24.64 -4.47
N GLN A 340 13.28 25.47 -3.46
CA GLN A 340 12.32 26.56 -3.56
C GLN A 340 12.77 27.63 -4.55
N GLU A 341 14.03 28.05 -4.49
CA GLU A 341 14.59 29.06 -5.41
C GLU A 341 14.54 28.59 -6.87
N LYS A 342 14.82 27.30 -7.11
CA LYS A 342 14.66 26.68 -8.43
C LYS A 342 13.20 26.68 -8.87
N LEU A 343 12.29 26.28 -7.97
CA LEU A 343 10.87 26.26 -8.26
C LEU A 343 10.33 27.66 -8.61
N ASP A 344 10.75 28.69 -7.88
CA ASP A 344 10.38 30.08 -8.14
C ASP A 344 10.95 30.55 -9.48
N THR A 345 12.18 30.16 -9.81
CA THR A 345 12.79 30.40 -11.13
C THR A 345 11.96 29.75 -12.24
N TYR A 346 11.57 28.48 -12.08
CA TYR A 346 10.75 27.78 -13.07
C TYR A 346 9.42 28.48 -13.30
N LYS A 347 8.77 28.96 -12.23
CA LYS A 347 7.52 29.72 -12.34
C LYS A 347 7.70 31.06 -13.04
N ALA A 348 8.77 31.79 -12.75
CA ALA A 348 9.08 33.06 -13.42
C ALA A 348 9.34 32.85 -14.93
N LEU A 349 10.03 31.76 -15.27
CA LEU A 349 10.32 31.35 -16.64
C LEU A 349 9.06 30.86 -17.38
N MET A 350 8.11 30.25 -16.67
CA MET A 350 6.77 29.91 -17.17
C MET A 350 5.80 31.11 -17.18
N SER A 351 6.30 32.34 -17.35
CA SER A 351 5.44 33.54 -17.48
C SER A 351 4.64 33.55 -18.79
N ASP A 352 5.01 32.73 -19.77
CA ASP A 352 4.23 32.46 -20.98
C ASP A 352 2.97 31.62 -20.65
N LYS A 353 1.80 32.17 -21.00
CA LYS A 353 0.50 31.50 -20.83
C LYS A 353 0.36 30.24 -21.66
N GLN A 354 1.01 30.16 -22.83
CA GLN A 354 1.00 28.96 -23.67
C GLN A 354 1.81 27.84 -23.01
N LEU A 355 3.06 28.10 -22.66
CA LEU A 355 3.91 27.15 -21.96
C LEU A 355 3.27 26.62 -20.67
N THR A 356 2.68 27.52 -19.87
CA THR A 356 1.95 27.13 -18.65
C THR A 356 0.81 26.16 -18.95
N ARG A 357 0.02 26.40 -20.01
CA ARG A 357 -1.10 25.52 -20.39
C ARG A 357 -0.62 24.14 -20.81
N GLU A 358 0.46 24.07 -21.57
CA GLU A 358 1.02 22.81 -22.06
C GLU A 358 1.61 21.97 -20.93
N VAL A 359 2.34 22.59 -19.99
CA VAL A 359 2.85 21.90 -18.79
C VAL A 359 1.71 21.38 -17.93
N VAL A 360 0.66 22.17 -17.71
CA VAL A 360 -0.54 21.72 -16.97
C VAL A 360 -1.25 20.57 -17.70
N ALA A 361 -1.37 20.62 -19.02
CA ALA A 361 -1.96 19.54 -19.81
C ALA A 361 -1.15 18.24 -19.70
N SER A 362 0.19 18.33 -19.78
CA SER A 362 1.09 17.20 -19.62
C SER A 362 0.93 16.54 -18.23
N ILE A 363 0.88 17.34 -17.16
CA ILE A 363 0.64 16.84 -15.80
C ILE A 363 -0.71 16.11 -15.70
N LYS A 364 -1.78 16.64 -16.28
CA LYS A 364 -3.12 16.01 -16.27
C LYS A 364 -3.12 14.66 -16.99
N GLN A 365 -2.38 14.55 -18.09
CA GLN A 365 -2.30 13.35 -18.92
C GLN A 365 -1.32 12.29 -18.40
N SER A 366 -0.40 12.66 -17.50
CA SER A 366 0.57 11.73 -16.92
C SER A 366 -0.11 10.55 -16.21
N LYS A 367 0.26 9.33 -16.62
CA LYS A 367 -0.15 8.07 -15.96
C LYS A 367 0.71 7.72 -14.75
N GLU A 368 1.84 8.43 -14.57
CA GLU A 368 2.79 8.19 -13.47
C GLU A 368 2.33 8.84 -12.15
N TYR A 369 1.50 9.87 -12.23
CA TYR A 369 1.08 10.67 -11.07
C TYR A 369 -0.31 10.28 -10.59
N SER A 370 -0.49 10.15 -9.27
CA SER A 370 -1.83 10.04 -8.68
C SER A 370 -2.59 11.35 -8.82
N GLU A 371 -3.92 11.30 -8.74
CA GLU A 371 -4.77 12.51 -8.86
C GLU A 371 -4.47 13.55 -7.78
N GLU A 372 -4.05 13.12 -6.59
CA GLU A 372 -3.62 14.03 -5.52
C GLU A 372 -2.32 14.74 -5.89
N ILE A 373 -1.38 14.05 -6.53
CA ILE A 373 -0.11 14.63 -6.98
C ILE A 373 -0.36 15.64 -8.09
N LYS A 374 -1.19 15.29 -9.07
CA LYS A 374 -1.54 16.21 -10.16
C LYS A 374 -2.10 17.53 -9.65
N LYS A 375 -3.09 17.48 -8.75
CA LYS A 375 -3.70 18.67 -8.14
C LYS A 375 -2.68 19.53 -7.39
N ALA A 376 -1.78 18.91 -6.63
CA ALA A 376 -0.75 19.64 -5.90
C ALA A 376 0.23 20.35 -6.84
N LEU A 377 0.66 19.71 -7.93
CA LEU A 377 1.57 20.31 -8.91
C LEU A 377 0.90 21.43 -9.70
N ILE A 378 -0.35 21.24 -10.14
CA ILE A 378 -1.09 22.25 -10.90
C ILE A 378 -1.37 23.48 -10.03
N SER A 379 -1.81 23.29 -8.78
CA SER A 379 -1.99 24.40 -7.84
C SER A 379 -0.70 25.18 -7.58
N GLU A 380 0.46 24.53 -7.66
CA GLU A 380 1.77 25.18 -7.47
C GLU A 380 2.14 26.07 -8.67
N ILE A 381 1.79 25.63 -9.89
CA ILE A 381 2.08 26.35 -11.15
C ILE A 381 1.05 27.44 -11.43
N ASN A 382 -0.24 27.13 -11.25
CA ASN A 382 -1.36 28.03 -11.53
C ASN A 382 -2.35 28.07 -10.34
N PRO A 383 -2.10 28.93 -9.33
CA PRO A 383 -2.94 29.02 -8.14
C PRO A 383 -4.39 29.44 -8.43
N SER A 384 -4.68 30.02 -9.61
CA SER A 384 -5.99 30.65 -9.89
C SER A 384 -7.11 29.68 -10.27
N GLU A 385 -6.81 28.48 -10.78
CA GLU A 385 -7.83 27.51 -11.23
C GLU A 385 -8.26 26.50 -10.15
N GLU A 386 -7.40 26.14 -9.19
CA GLU A 386 -7.65 24.99 -8.30
C GLU A 386 -7.68 25.31 -6.80
N ALA A 387 -7.19 26.49 -6.37
CA ALA A 387 -7.08 26.87 -4.96
C ALA A 387 -8.43 27.07 -4.24
N LYS A 388 -9.54 27.18 -4.97
CA LYS A 388 -10.86 27.46 -4.37
C LYS A 388 -11.60 26.23 -3.83
N LYS A 389 -11.11 24.98 -4.01
CA LYS A 389 -11.95 23.81 -3.73
C LYS A 389 -11.38 22.65 -2.90
N ASN A 390 -10.07 22.52 -2.62
CA ASN A 390 -9.57 21.26 -2.06
C ASN A 390 -8.58 21.39 -0.89
N ASN A 391 -8.77 20.51 0.10
CA ASN A 391 -7.82 20.21 1.16
C ASN A 391 -6.67 19.35 0.57
N ILE A 392 -5.75 19.99 -0.15
CA ILE A 392 -4.67 19.33 -0.90
C ILE A 392 -3.58 18.87 0.08
N LYS A 393 -3.20 17.59 0.00
CA LYS A 393 -2.10 17.04 0.80
C LYS A 393 -0.77 17.66 0.34
N LYS A 394 -0.04 18.30 1.27
CA LYS A 394 1.22 19.01 0.99
C LYS A 394 2.30 18.02 0.52
N ILE A 395 2.81 18.20 -0.71
CA ILE A 395 3.99 17.50 -1.23
C ILE A 395 5.23 18.31 -0.81
N SER A 396 6.36 17.65 -0.54
CA SER A 396 7.58 18.39 -0.19
C SER A 396 8.09 19.23 -1.36
N VAL A 397 8.68 20.39 -1.06
CA VAL A 397 9.20 21.32 -2.09
C VAL A 397 10.23 20.65 -3.01
N ILE A 398 11.05 19.73 -2.48
CA ILE A 398 12.04 18.99 -3.27
C ILE A 398 11.34 18.10 -4.31
N LYS A 399 10.23 17.46 -3.96
CA LYS A 399 9.46 16.65 -4.90
C LYS A 399 8.69 17.52 -5.90
N GLN A 400 8.15 18.67 -5.46
CA GLN A 400 7.51 19.63 -6.36
C GLN A 400 8.50 20.14 -7.41
N GLU A 401 9.68 20.60 -7.00
CA GLU A 401 10.78 21.01 -7.88
C GLU A 401 11.10 19.92 -8.90
N PHE A 402 11.33 18.69 -8.44
CA PHE A 402 11.69 17.57 -9.30
C PHE A 402 10.63 17.29 -10.38
N PHE A 403 9.35 17.18 -9.98
CA PHE A 403 8.28 16.84 -10.93
C PHE A 403 7.99 17.98 -11.90
N ILE A 404 7.95 19.22 -11.43
CA ILE A 404 7.72 20.39 -12.28
C ILE A 404 8.86 20.55 -13.27
N ARG A 405 10.11 20.39 -12.84
CA ARG A 405 11.28 20.42 -13.72
C ARG A 405 11.20 19.35 -14.80
N LYS A 406 10.88 18.10 -14.42
CA LYS A 406 10.74 16.99 -15.38
C LYS A 406 9.72 17.34 -16.46
N GLN A 407 8.53 17.78 -16.06
CA GLN A 407 7.45 18.12 -16.99
C GLN A 407 7.78 19.34 -17.86
N LEU A 408 8.38 20.37 -17.26
CA LEU A 408 8.80 21.56 -17.98
C LEU A 408 9.85 21.24 -19.06
N LEU A 409 10.84 20.40 -18.73
CA LEU A 409 11.86 19.97 -19.71
C LEU A 409 11.28 19.11 -20.82
N GLU A 410 10.33 18.22 -20.51
CA GLU A 410 9.62 17.40 -21.51
C GLU A 410 8.86 18.29 -22.51
N VAL A 411 8.06 19.24 -22.01
CA VAL A 411 7.29 20.17 -22.86
C VAL A 411 8.22 21.09 -23.66
N LEU A 412 9.24 21.69 -23.02
CA LEU A 412 10.17 22.57 -23.72
C LEU A 412 10.94 21.84 -24.81
N LYS A 413 11.29 20.58 -24.62
CA LYS A 413 11.95 19.77 -25.65
C LYS A 413 11.07 19.60 -26.89
N GLU A 414 9.77 19.43 -26.71
CA GLU A 414 8.81 19.35 -27.82
C GLU A 414 8.61 20.70 -28.50
N LEU A 415 8.49 21.78 -27.72
CA LEU A 415 8.35 23.15 -28.24
C LEU A 415 9.60 23.62 -28.98
N VAL A 416 10.80 23.32 -28.50
CA VAL A 416 12.05 23.67 -29.19
C VAL A 416 12.15 23.02 -30.58
N ALA A 417 11.56 21.83 -30.75
CA ALA A 417 11.55 21.14 -32.03
C ALA A 417 10.68 21.86 -33.08
N THR A 418 9.67 22.63 -32.64
CA THR A 418 8.72 23.34 -33.51
C THR A 418 8.98 24.84 -33.57
N ASP A 419 9.44 25.44 -32.49
CA ASP A 419 9.76 26.85 -32.34
C ASP A 419 11.08 27.05 -31.57
N LYS A 420 12.13 27.46 -32.30
CA LYS A 420 13.47 27.68 -31.73
C LYS A 420 13.53 28.84 -30.74
N THR A 421 12.51 29.67 -30.62
CA THR A 421 12.48 30.77 -29.63
C THR A 421 12.47 30.27 -28.18
N TYR A 422 12.06 29.01 -27.94
CA TYR A 422 12.11 28.36 -26.62
C TYR A 422 13.51 27.80 -26.27
N GLN A 423 14.47 27.77 -27.21
CA GLN A 423 15.82 27.22 -26.98
C GLN A 423 16.56 27.89 -25.80
N PRO A 424 16.57 29.23 -25.65
CA PRO A 424 17.24 29.88 -24.52
C PRO A 424 16.59 29.51 -23.17
N LEU A 425 15.29 29.25 -23.16
CA LEU A 425 14.54 28.86 -21.97
C LEU A 425 14.89 27.43 -21.56
N PHE A 426 14.95 26.51 -22.52
CA PHE A 426 15.39 25.13 -22.31
C PHE A 426 16.80 25.06 -21.70
N GLU A 427 17.75 25.81 -22.27
CA GLU A 427 19.13 25.85 -21.77
C GLU A 427 19.25 26.46 -20.36
N GLN A 428 18.41 27.45 -20.03
CA GLN A 428 18.39 28.02 -18.68
C GLN A 428 17.91 27.02 -17.63
N ILE A 429 16.88 26.23 -17.93
CA ILE A 429 16.39 25.17 -17.05
C ILE A 429 17.43 24.06 -16.90
N GLU A 430 18.07 23.63 -17.99
CA GLU A 430 19.16 22.65 -17.93
C GLU A 430 20.37 23.15 -17.11
N LYS A 431 20.78 24.40 -17.28
CA LYS A 431 21.87 25.01 -16.48
C LYS A 431 21.51 25.10 -14.99
N ALA A 432 20.28 25.49 -14.66
CA ALA A 432 19.79 25.51 -13.29
C ALA A 432 19.72 24.08 -12.67
N THR A 433 19.61 23.06 -13.51
CA THR A 433 19.65 21.65 -13.12
C THR A 433 21.09 21.22 -12.78
N ASN A 434 22.05 21.55 -13.64
CA ASN A 434 23.43 21.04 -13.59
C ASN A 434 24.39 21.80 -12.65
N SER A 435 24.04 23.02 -12.21
CA SER A 435 24.95 23.89 -11.43
C SER A 435 25.33 23.37 -10.03
N ASN A 436 24.69 22.31 -9.50
CA ASN A 436 24.97 21.77 -8.16
C ASN A 436 25.54 20.35 -8.11
N GLU A 437 25.74 19.66 -9.25
CA GLU A 437 26.55 18.43 -9.21
C GLU A 437 28.02 18.73 -8.93
N LYS A 438 28.51 19.92 -9.30
CA LYS A 438 29.90 20.36 -9.04
C LYS A 438 30.15 20.97 -7.65
N GLN A 439 29.14 21.55 -6.99
CA GLN A 439 29.36 22.18 -5.67
C GLN A 439 29.52 21.18 -4.52
N ASN A 440 29.23 19.90 -4.73
CA ASN A 440 29.48 18.85 -3.71
C ASN A 440 30.93 18.35 -3.72
N ASP A 441 31.68 18.52 -4.80
CA ASP A 441 33.11 18.11 -4.84
C ASP A 441 34.02 19.15 -4.19
N ASP A 442 33.75 20.45 -4.37
CA ASP A 442 34.64 21.52 -3.88
C ASP A 442 34.50 21.81 -2.37
N ARG A 443 33.41 21.36 -1.71
CA ARG A 443 33.24 21.52 -0.25
C ARG A 443 33.79 20.36 0.58
N HIS A 444 34.38 19.34 -0.05
CA HIS A 444 35.07 18.25 0.65
C HIS A 444 36.57 18.49 0.87
N GLY A 445 37.04 19.71 0.58
CA GLY A 445 38.44 20.11 0.68
C GLY A 445 38.96 20.51 2.05
N SER A 446 38.32 20.18 3.18
CA SER A 446 38.92 20.38 4.51
C SER A 446 38.06 19.83 5.65
N ASN A 447 38.09 18.51 5.84
CA ASN A 447 38.19 17.83 7.14
C ASN A 447 38.04 16.32 6.95
N GLY A 448 38.96 15.58 7.58
CA GLY A 448 39.39 14.28 7.12
C GLY A 448 38.51 13.09 7.51
N ARG A 449 38.52 12.11 6.60
CA ARG A 449 38.58 10.65 6.86
C ARG A 449 37.34 9.82 7.17
N LEU A 450 36.11 10.34 7.16
CA LEU A 450 34.90 9.48 7.25
C LEU A 450 34.07 9.39 5.95
N SER A 451 34.24 10.31 4.99
CA SER A 451 33.44 10.35 3.75
C SER A 451 33.91 9.36 2.65
N LYS A 452 35.20 9.00 2.60
CA LYS A 452 35.77 8.21 1.49
C LYS A 452 35.31 6.76 1.39
N ARG A 453 34.53 6.23 2.33
CA ARG A 453 33.97 4.86 2.25
C ARG A 453 32.52 4.79 1.76
N ALA A 454 31.80 5.91 1.68
CA ALA A 454 30.39 5.91 1.28
C ALA A 454 30.17 6.22 -0.22
N SER A 455 31.13 6.88 -0.88
CA SER A 455 30.97 7.33 -2.27
C SER A 455 31.29 6.28 -3.34
N THR A 456 31.73 5.07 -2.96
CA THR A 456 32.16 4.04 -3.93
C THR A 456 31.06 3.07 -4.37
N PHE A 457 29.80 3.24 -3.92
CA PHE A 457 28.72 2.28 -4.23
C PHE A 457 27.66 2.75 -5.23
N PHE A 458 27.85 3.90 -5.87
CA PHE A 458 26.91 4.43 -6.89
C PHE A 458 27.48 4.47 -8.30
N ILE A 459 28.22 3.44 -8.73
CA ILE A 459 28.34 3.11 -10.16
C ILE A 459 28.32 1.58 -10.31
N CYS A 460 27.13 1.01 -10.48
CA CYS A 460 26.98 -0.26 -11.19
C CYS A 460 25.55 -0.39 -11.72
N SER A 461 25.34 0.12 -12.93
CA SER A 461 24.28 -0.37 -13.81
C SER A 461 24.78 -0.38 -15.25
N ARG A 462 24.91 -1.60 -15.75
CA ARG A 462 24.77 -2.03 -17.15
C ARG A 462 25.66 -1.35 -18.19
N LYS A 463 26.78 -2.01 -18.48
CA LYS A 463 27.17 -2.21 -19.88
C LYS A 463 26.73 -3.61 -20.31
N ASP A 464 25.60 -3.67 -21.00
CA ASP A 464 25.36 -4.71 -21.98
C ASP A 464 26.19 -4.35 -23.21
N SER A 465 27.18 -5.17 -23.54
CA SER A 465 27.69 -5.29 -24.91
C SER A 465 28.30 -6.67 -25.07
N ARG A 466 27.55 -7.58 -25.70
CA ARG A 466 28.09 -8.73 -26.40
C ARG A 466 28.88 -8.22 -27.62
N THR A 467 30.21 -8.45 -27.60
CA THR A 467 31.08 -9.14 -28.58
C THR A 467 30.74 -9.11 -30.08
N PRO A 468 31.72 -9.33 -31.00
CA PRO A 468 32.98 -10.10 -30.87
C PRO A 468 34.18 -9.35 -30.32
#